data_AF-A0A662ICA0-F1
#
_entry.id   AF-A0A662ICA0-F1
#
_cell.length_a   1.000
_cell.length_b   1.000
_cell.length_c   1.000
_cell.angle_alpha   90.00
_cell.angle_beta   90.00
_cell.angle_gamma   90.00
#
_symmetry.space_group_name_H-M   'P 1'
#
loop_
_entity.id
_entity.type
_entity.pdbx_description
1 polymer ?
#
loop_
_entity_poly.entity_id
_entity_poly.type
_entity_poly.pdbx_seq_one_letter_code
_entity_poly.pdbx_strand_id
1 'polypeptide(L)'
;MEREREGCVRAMDGGGVLGLLTFMAILAFFAYLSRELEIRRVASEIELYLMLFKVARDRALSSTVRKFGELSAREGGRVDLGKIERRVRALIETVIITPEALDPFGIARKMRFFLRTADAILKGEVKRIIPRAERCEVETLASMVEASRALNYVYKVVNHSYTLAKKFKS
;
A
#
# COMPACT_ATOMS: atom_id res chain seq x y z
N MET A 1 -57.40 -20.35 -55.34
CA MET A 1 -56.90 -19.81 -54.06
C MET A 1 -55.40 -20.11 -53.90
N GLU A 2 -54.57 -19.70 -54.87
CA GLU A 2 -53.12 -20.00 -54.89
C GLU A 2 -52.31 -18.79 -55.40
N ARG A 3 -52.62 -17.58 -54.94
CA ARG A 3 -51.85 -16.37 -55.32
C ARG A 3 -51.34 -15.54 -54.14
N GLU A 4 -51.38 -16.06 -52.92
CA GLU A 4 -50.93 -15.32 -51.74
C GLU A 4 -49.71 -15.92 -51.01
N ARG A 5 -49.13 -17.02 -51.52
CA ARG A 5 -48.03 -17.72 -50.82
C ARG A 5 -46.62 -17.41 -51.32
N GLU A 6 -46.44 -16.51 -52.29
CA GLU A 6 -45.10 -16.20 -52.83
C GLU A 6 -44.46 -14.91 -52.28
N GLY A 7 -45.16 -14.14 -51.44
CA GLY A 7 -44.67 -12.85 -50.94
C GLY A 7 -43.74 -12.89 -49.72
N CYS A 8 -43.54 -14.05 -49.08
CA CYS A 8 -43.01 -14.11 -47.71
C CYS A 8 -41.55 -14.61 -47.58
N VAL A 9 -40.73 -14.60 -48.65
CA VAL A 9 -39.36 -15.15 -48.58
C VAL A 9 -38.27 -14.22 -49.14
N ARG A 10 -38.60 -13.03 -49.65
CA ARG A 10 -37.61 -12.23 -50.39
C ARG A 10 -37.46 -10.81 -49.87
N ALA A 11 -36.81 -10.67 -48.71
CA ALA A 11 -36.13 -9.44 -48.28
C ALA A 11 -35.48 -9.68 -46.90
N MET A 12 -34.45 -10.53 -46.83
CA MET A 12 -33.38 -10.23 -45.86
C MET A 12 -32.56 -9.12 -46.52
N ASP A 13 -33.13 -7.91 -46.49
CA ASP A 13 -32.61 -6.75 -47.19
C ASP A 13 -31.18 -6.47 -46.73
N GLY A 14 -30.27 -6.27 -47.68
CA GLY A 14 -28.89 -5.89 -47.38
C GLY A 14 -28.81 -4.66 -46.47
N GLY A 15 -29.85 -3.80 -46.44
CA GLY A 15 -29.99 -2.69 -45.50
C GLY A 15 -30.25 -3.08 -44.04
N GLY A 16 -30.94 -4.20 -43.77
CA GLY A 16 -31.16 -4.70 -42.41
C GLY A 16 -29.90 -5.34 -41.83
N VAL A 17 -29.16 -6.10 -42.65
CA VAL A 17 -27.87 -6.68 -42.27
C VAL A 17 -26.81 -5.57 -42.11
N LEU A 18 -26.79 -4.58 -43.01
CA LEU A 18 -25.92 -3.41 -42.90
C LEU A 18 -26.26 -2.56 -41.66
N GLY A 19 -27.55 -2.40 -41.34
CA GLY A 19 -28.04 -1.72 -40.13
C GLY A 19 -27.64 -2.43 -38.84
N LEU A 20 -27.72 -3.76 -38.81
CA LEU A 20 -27.23 -4.57 -37.69
C LEU A 20 -25.70 -4.43 -37.53
N LEU A 21 -24.96 -4.44 -38.65
CA LEU A 21 -23.50 -4.27 -38.64
C LEU A 21 -23.10 -2.87 -38.18
N THR A 22 -23.76 -1.81 -38.64
CA THR A 22 -23.49 -0.44 -38.19
C THR A 22 -23.84 -0.26 -36.72
N PHE A 23 -24.95 -0.84 -36.24
CA PHE A 23 -25.31 -0.84 -34.82
C PHE A 23 -24.25 -1.55 -33.96
N MET A 24 -23.80 -2.74 -34.37
CA MET A 24 -22.72 -3.48 -33.69
C MET A 24 -21.40 -2.70 -33.71
N ALA A 25 -21.08 -1.99 -34.81
CA ALA A 25 -19.89 -1.16 -34.90
C ALA A 25 -19.93 0.04 -33.93
N ILE A 26 -21.09 0.69 -33.81
CA ILE A 26 -21.31 1.80 -32.86
C ILE A 26 -21.16 1.29 -31.41
N LEU A 27 -21.77 0.14 -31.08
CA LEU A 27 -21.63 -0.46 -29.75
C LEU A 27 -20.19 -0.83 -29.42
N ALA A 28 -19.46 -1.43 -30.37
CA ALA A 28 -18.05 -1.77 -30.19
C ALA A 28 -17.19 -0.51 -29.95
N PHE A 29 -17.47 0.57 -30.67
CA PHE A 29 -16.79 1.85 -30.48
C PHE A 29 -17.04 2.43 -29.08
N PHE A 30 -18.30 2.48 -28.64
CA PHE A 30 -18.65 2.97 -27.31
C PHE A 30 -18.07 2.08 -26.19
N ALA A 31 -18.10 0.76 -26.35
CA ALA A 31 -17.53 -0.18 -25.38
C ALA A 31 -16.00 -0.06 -25.28
N TYR A 32 -15.31 0.22 -26.38
CA TYR A 32 -13.88 0.52 -26.35
C TYR A 32 -13.60 1.81 -25.58
N LEU A 33 -14.38 2.86 -25.84
CA LEU A 33 -14.19 4.16 -25.20
C LEU A 33 -14.51 4.12 -23.70
N SER A 34 -15.55 3.40 -23.29
CA SER A 34 -15.91 3.24 -21.87
C SER A 34 -14.81 2.54 -21.09
N ARG A 35 -14.20 1.50 -21.67
CA ARG A 35 -13.09 0.75 -21.03
C ARG A 35 -11.88 1.63 -20.74
N GLU A 36 -11.52 2.54 -21.64
CA GLU A 36 -10.38 3.44 -21.43
C GLU A 36 -10.66 4.47 -20.34
N LEU A 37 -11.91 4.93 -20.22
CA LEU A 37 -12.33 5.83 -19.14
C LEU A 37 -12.33 5.14 -17.78
N GLU A 38 -12.78 3.89 -17.70
CA GLU A 38 -12.77 3.08 -16.48
C GLU A 38 -11.34 2.89 -15.94
N ILE A 39 -10.40 2.52 -16.80
CA ILE A 39 -8.99 2.32 -16.39
C ILE A 39 -8.40 3.61 -15.84
N ARG A 40 -8.68 4.76 -16.49
CA ARG A 40 -8.20 6.07 -16.01
C ARG A 40 -8.79 6.43 -14.66
N ARG A 41 -10.10 6.21 -14.47
CA ARG A 41 -10.78 6.47 -13.20
C ARG A 41 -10.18 5.65 -12.06
N VAL A 42 -10.06 4.33 -12.26
CA VAL A 42 -9.48 3.42 -11.25
C VAL A 42 -8.03 3.81 -10.93
N ALA A 43 -7.24 4.18 -11.94
CA ALA A 43 -5.88 4.67 -11.71
C ALA A 43 -5.84 5.93 -10.83
N SER A 44 -6.73 6.90 -11.08
CA SER A 44 -6.84 8.12 -10.26
C SER A 44 -7.28 7.83 -8.82
N GLU A 45 -8.19 6.87 -8.62
CA GLU A 45 -8.61 6.44 -7.28
C GLU A 45 -7.42 5.80 -6.51
N ILE A 46 -6.64 4.94 -7.17
CA ILE A 46 -5.44 4.35 -6.56
C ILE A 46 -4.41 5.43 -6.20
N GLU A 47 -4.19 6.42 -7.08
CA GLU A 47 -3.31 7.55 -6.81
C GLU A 47 -3.74 8.33 -5.56
N LEU A 48 -5.05 8.56 -5.38
CA LEU A 48 -5.60 9.22 -4.20
C LEU A 48 -5.30 8.43 -2.92
N TYR A 49 -5.59 7.12 -2.90
CA TYR A 49 -5.29 6.26 -1.74
C TYR A 49 -3.79 6.21 -1.46
N LEU A 50 -2.96 6.18 -2.50
CA LEU A 50 -1.50 6.21 -2.35
C LEU A 50 -1.02 7.53 -1.72
N MET A 51 -1.61 8.67 -2.10
CA MET A 51 -1.34 9.95 -1.43
C MET A 51 -1.76 9.92 0.04
N LEU A 52 -2.92 9.33 0.35
CA LEU A 52 -3.39 9.18 1.73
C LEU A 52 -2.40 8.35 2.57
N PHE A 53 -1.93 7.21 2.07
CA PHE A 53 -0.92 6.40 2.75
C PHE A 53 0.40 7.14 2.93
N LYS A 54 0.81 7.94 1.93
CA LYS A 54 2.01 8.78 2.02
C LYS A 54 1.89 9.77 3.18
N VAL A 55 0.78 10.52 3.23
CA VAL A 55 0.51 11.51 4.28
C VAL A 55 0.43 10.85 5.66
N ALA A 56 -0.26 9.71 5.77
CA ALA A 56 -0.37 8.97 7.03
C ALA A 56 1.02 8.55 7.55
N ARG A 57 1.88 8.03 6.67
CA ARG A 57 3.26 7.66 7.00
C ARG A 57 4.12 8.85 7.39
N ASP A 58 4.04 9.95 6.64
CA ASP A 58 4.83 11.16 6.93
C ASP A 58 4.39 11.80 8.26
N ARG A 59 3.09 11.75 8.57
CA ARG A 59 2.54 12.19 9.86
C ARG A 59 2.99 11.31 11.03
N ALA A 60 3.02 9.98 10.84
CA ALA A 60 3.52 9.05 11.86
C ALA A 60 5.03 9.21 12.10
N LEU A 61 5.81 9.41 11.03
CA LEU A 61 7.25 9.70 11.13
C LEU A 61 7.52 11.00 11.90
N SER A 62 6.87 12.08 11.51
CA SER A 62 7.07 13.39 12.15
C SER A 62 6.61 13.41 13.61
N SER A 63 5.51 12.72 13.95
CA SER A 63 5.06 12.59 15.34
C SER A 63 6.03 11.77 16.19
N THR A 64 6.57 10.68 15.63
CA THR A 64 7.57 9.85 16.31
C THR A 64 8.86 10.63 16.54
N VAL A 65 9.42 11.27 15.51
CA VAL A 65 10.65 12.09 15.62
C VAL A 65 10.48 13.22 16.63
N ARG A 66 9.32 13.90 16.61
CA ARG A 66 9.00 14.94 17.58
C ARG A 66 9.02 14.39 19.01
N LYS A 67 8.42 13.22 19.25
CA LYS A 67 8.40 12.62 20.60
C LYS A 67 9.79 12.20 21.07
N PHE A 68 10.62 11.65 20.18
CA PHE A 68 12.04 11.39 20.46
C PHE A 68 12.80 12.67 20.80
N GLY A 69 12.55 13.76 20.08
CA GLY A 69 13.14 15.07 20.33
C GLY A 69 12.74 15.65 21.69
N GLU A 70 11.44 15.60 22.03
CA GLU A 70 10.91 16.05 23.32
C GLU A 70 11.55 15.30 24.50
N LEU A 71 11.70 13.97 24.40
CA LEU A 71 12.30 13.16 25.46
C LEU A 71 13.82 13.34 25.54
N SER A 72 14.50 13.48 24.41
CA SER A 72 15.95 13.73 24.38
C SER A 72 16.31 15.10 24.97
N ALA A 73 15.47 16.12 24.77
CA ALA A 73 15.66 17.45 25.36
C ALA A 73 15.50 17.43 26.90
N ARG A 74 14.60 16.60 27.43
CA ARG A 74 14.41 16.43 28.88
C ARG A 74 15.62 15.80 29.57
N GLU A 75 16.41 14.99 28.87
CA GLU A 75 17.60 14.34 29.43
C GLU A 75 18.84 15.24 29.55
N GLY A 76 18.79 16.47 29.03
CA GLY A 76 19.87 17.46 29.15
C GLY A 76 21.08 17.22 28.23
N GLY A 77 20.96 16.36 27.21
CA GLY A 77 22.00 16.16 26.20
C GLY A 77 22.03 17.27 25.14
N ARG A 78 23.20 17.52 24.52
CA ARG A 78 23.27 18.28 23.25
C ARG A 78 22.47 17.51 22.20
N VAL A 79 21.25 17.95 21.93
CA VAL A 79 20.32 17.27 21.05
C VAL A 79 20.65 17.62 19.59
N ASP A 80 21.43 16.76 18.93
CA ASP A 80 21.51 16.79 17.46
C ASP A 80 20.20 16.20 16.89
N LEU A 81 19.19 17.05 16.72
CA LEU A 81 17.87 16.66 16.22
C LEU A 81 17.97 15.87 14.89
N GLY A 82 18.86 16.31 13.99
CA GLY A 82 19.10 15.63 12.72
C GLY A 82 19.80 14.26 12.85
N LYS A 83 20.54 14.01 13.93
CA LYS A 83 21.10 12.66 14.21
C LYS A 83 20.01 11.73 14.74
N ILE A 84 19.14 12.23 15.60
CA ILE A 84 18.00 11.48 16.12
C ILE A 84 17.05 11.12 14.99
N GLU A 85 16.68 12.08 14.15
CA GLU A 85 15.80 11.86 13.01
C GLU A 85 16.33 10.76 12.08
N ARG A 86 17.63 10.80 11.73
CA ARG A 86 18.26 9.77 10.91
C ARG A 86 18.20 8.39 11.55
N ARG A 87 18.44 8.29 12.87
CA ARG A 87 18.35 7.01 13.61
C ARG A 87 16.92 6.48 13.67
N VAL A 88 15.95 7.35 13.96
CA VAL A 88 14.52 6.97 14.00
C VAL A 88 14.05 6.51 12.62
N ARG A 89 14.42 7.23 11.57
CA ARG A 89 14.12 6.83 10.19
C ARG A 89 14.75 5.47 9.87
N ALA A 90 16.00 5.23 10.26
CA ALA A 90 16.64 3.92 10.08
C ALA A 90 15.87 2.80 10.78
N LEU A 91 15.40 3.01 12.02
CA LEU A 91 14.58 2.02 12.74
C LEU A 91 13.25 1.70 12.04
N ILE A 92 12.61 2.72 11.46
CA ILE A 92 11.35 2.57 10.70
C ILE A 92 11.57 1.86 9.36
N GLU A 93 12.78 1.95 8.81
CA GLU A 93 13.18 1.29 7.57
C GLU A 93 13.61 -0.17 7.79
N THR A 94 13.91 -0.57 9.02
CA THR A 94 14.30 -1.94 9.36
C THR A 94 13.19 -2.94 9.04
N VAL A 95 13.56 -4.00 8.32
CA VAL A 95 12.66 -5.11 7.99
C VAL A 95 12.95 -6.30 8.91
N ILE A 96 11.88 -6.94 9.37
CA ILE A 96 11.95 -8.14 10.21
C ILE A 96 11.65 -9.33 9.29
N ILE A 97 12.64 -10.20 9.09
CA ILE A 97 12.49 -11.40 8.25
C ILE A 97 11.99 -12.55 9.12
N THR A 98 10.73 -12.94 8.93
CA THR A 98 10.14 -14.09 9.60
C THR A 98 10.59 -15.40 8.94
N PRO A 99 10.70 -16.51 9.70
CA PRO A 99 11.03 -17.81 9.11
C PRO A 99 9.95 -18.28 8.11
N GLU A 100 10.38 -18.79 6.95
CA GLU A 100 9.48 -19.24 5.86
C GLU A 100 8.85 -20.63 6.08
N ALA A 101 9.46 -21.53 6.87
CA ALA A 101 9.05 -22.93 6.93
C ALA A 101 8.13 -23.29 8.13
N LEU A 102 6.95 -23.81 7.82
CA LEU A 102 6.07 -24.57 8.72
C LEU A 102 6.68 -25.96 8.96
N ASP A 103 7.14 -26.22 10.17
CA ASP A 103 7.73 -27.49 10.61
C ASP A 103 6.84 -28.13 11.69
N PRO A 104 6.46 -29.44 11.61
CA PRO A 104 5.43 -30.04 12.47
C PRO A 104 5.69 -30.04 13.98
N PHE A 105 6.90 -29.71 14.46
CA PHE A 105 7.34 -30.03 15.83
C PHE A 105 7.55 -28.85 16.82
N GLY A 106 7.13 -27.61 16.54
CA GLY A 106 7.26 -26.55 17.58
C GLY A 106 7.10 -25.06 17.21
N ILE A 107 6.30 -24.71 16.20
CA ILE A 107 6.22 -23.36 15.60
C ILE A 107 5.88 -22.26 16.61
N ALA A 108 4.89 -22.48 17.48
CA ALA A 108 4.47 -21.46 18.44
C ALA A 108 5.61 -21.05 19.39
N ARG A 109 6.52 -21.97 19.72
CA ARG A 109 7.69 -21.67 20.56
C ARG A 109 8.72 -20.84 19.79
N LYS A 110 9.02 -21.21 18.53
CA LYS A 110 9.95 -20.48 17.65
C LYS A 110 9.43 -19.07 17.35
N MET A 111 8.15 -18.92 17.00
CA MET A 111 7.53 -17.62 16.74
C MET A 111 7.49 -16.73 17.97
N ARG A 112 7.11 -17.26 19.15
CA ARG A 112 7.15 -16.50 20.41
C ARG A 112 8.56 -16.01 20.73
N PHE A 113 9.57 -16.87 20.55
CA PHE A 113 10.95 -16.47 20.76
C PHE A 113 11.35 -15.35 19.80
N PHE A 114 11.07 -15.50 18.51
CA PHE A 114 11.35 -14.49 17.50
C PHE A 114 10.71 -13.12 17.80
N LEU A 115 9.42 -13.11 18.11
CA LEU A 115 8.70 -11.88 18.46
C LEU A 115 9.30 -11.21 19.70
N ARG A 116 9.60 -11.99 20.75
CA ARG A 116 10.25 -11.48 21.97
C ARG A 116 11.64 -10.92 21.69
N THR A 117 12.43 -11.58 20.85
CA THR A 117 13.76 -11.12 20.47
C THR A 117 13.68 -9.84 19.65
N ALA A 118 12.77 -9.77 18.68
CA ALA A 118 12.56 -8.58 17.87
C ALA A 118 12.16 -7.36 18.73
N ASP A 119 11.21 -7.56 19.65
CA ASP A 119 10.76 -6.55 20.60
C ASP A 119 11.91 -6.08 21.52
N ALA A 120 12.68 -7.03 22.07
CA ALA A 120 13.84 -6.72 22.91
C ALA A 120 14.92 -5.94 22.15
N ILE A 121 15.18 -6.28 20.88
CA ILE A 121 16.12 -5.56 20.01
C ILE A 121 15.61 -4.13 19.78
N LEU A 122 14.33 -3.97 19.43
CA LEU A 122 13.74 -2.66 19.19
C LEU A 122 13.86 -1.75 20.43
N LYS A 123 13.46 -2.26 21.60
CA LYS A 123 13.61 -1.54 22.87
C LYS A 123 15.06 -1.22 23.21
N GLY A 124 15.97 -2.14 22.90
CA GLY A 124 17.41 -1.93 23.01
C GLY A 124 17.90 -0.76 22.15
N GLU A 125 17.46 -0.68 20.90
CA GLU A 125 17.81 0.43 20.00
C GLU A 125 17.21 1.77 20.44
N VAL A 126 15.96 1.77 20.91
CA VAL A 126 15.33 2.98 21.48
C VAL A 126 16.12 3.47 22.69
N LYS A 127 16.53 2.58 23.59
CA LYS A 127 17.36 2.91 24.76
C LYS A 127 18.76 3.38 24.38
N ARG A 128 19.32 2.94 23.25
CA ARG A 128 20.58 3.50 22.70
C ARG A 128 20.41 4.91 22.14
N ILE A 129 19.19 5.33 21.80
CA ILE A 129 18.90 6.72 21.40
C ILE A 129 18.72 7.59 22.65
N ILE A 130 17.97 7.08 23.63
CA ILE A 130 17.60 7.79 24.86
C ILE A 130 17.97 6.93 26.08
N PRO A 131 19.22 7.05 26.61
CA PRO A 131 19.74 6.12 27.62
C PRO A 131 19.09 6.21 29.00
N ARG A 132 18.55 7.37 29.39
CA ARG A 132 17.97 7.60 30.73
C ARG A 132 16.43 7.53 30.72
N ALA A 133 15.81 7.14 29.60
CA ALA A 133 14.36 7.05 29.47
C ALA A 133 13.78 6.04 30.46
N GLU A 134 12.63 6.38 31.02
CA GLU A 134 11.88 5.47 31.87
C GLU A 134 11.40 4.25 31.06
N ARG A 135 11.17 3.11 31.71
CA ARG A 135 10.63 1.92 31.04
C ARG A 135 9.34 2.21 30.28
N CYS A 136 8.42 2.97 30.86
CA CYS A 136 7.15 3.35 30.23
C CYS A 136 7.37 4.19 28.95
N GLU A 137 8.34 5.10 28.97
CA GLU A 137 8.69 5.93 27.82
C GLU A 137 9.31 5.10 26.69
N VAL A 138 10.19 4.15 27.02
CA VAL A 138 10.80 3.22 26.04
C VAL A 138 9.72 2.37 25.35
N GLU A 139 8.77 1.81 26.11
CA GLU A 139 7.65 1.03 25.55
C GLU A 139 6.77 1.87 24.61
N THR A 140 6.48 3.10 25.00
CA THR A 140 5.68 4.04 24.20
C THR A 140 6.40 4.37 22.89
N LEU A 141 7.69 4.72 22.97
CA LEU A 141 8.51 5.03 21.79
C LEU A 141 8.67 3.84 20.86
N ALA A 142 8.89 2.64 21.41
CA ALA A 142 8.95 1.41 20.62
C ALA A 142 7.64 1.19 19.85
N SER A 143 6.49 1.33 20.53
CA SER A 143 5.17 1.20 19.91
C SER A 143 4.93 2.23 18.79
N MET A 144 5.37 3.48 18.97
CA MET A 144 5.28 4.52 17.92
C MET A 144 6.15 4.19 16.70
N VAL A 145 7.36 3.65 16.93
CA VAL A 145 8.24 3.18 15.85
C VAL A 145 7.62 2.01 15.11
N GLU A 146 7.01 1.04 15.81
CA GLU A 146 6.32 -0.08 15.17
C GLU A 146 5.13 0.36 14.32
N ALA A 147 4.29 1.26 14.83
CA ALA A 147 3.17 1.81 14.07
C ALA A 147 3.63 2.57 12.83
N SER A 148 4.70 3.37 12.96
CA SER A 148 5.29 4.10 11.84
C SER A 148 5.92 3.17 10.81
N ARG A 149 6.57 2.09 11.26
CA ARG A 149 7.14 1.04 10.42
C ARG A 149 6.06 0.30 9.63
N ALA A 150 4.93 -0.03 10.27
CA ALA A 150 3.80 -0.66 9.59
C ALA A 150 3.21 0.24 8.48
N LEU A 151 3.00 1.53 8.77
CA LEU A 151 2.54 2.49 7.75
C LEU A 151 3.53 2.66 6.60
N ASN A 152 4.84 2.68 6.91
CA ASN A 152 5.89 2.74 5.90
C ASN A 152 5.96 1.49 5.02
N TYR A 153 5.76 0.32 5.61
CA TYR A 153 5.65 -0.93 4.87
C TYR A 153 4.47 -0.90 3.89
N VAL A 154 3.27 -0.55 4.37
CA VAL A 154 2.05 -0.47 3.53
C VAL A 154 2.26 0.50 2.37
N TYR A 155 2.75 1.71 2.62
CA TYR A 155 3.04 2.67 1.57
C TYR A 155 4.00 2.11 0.52
N LYS A 156 5.11 1.49 0.94
CA LYS A 156 6.12 0.97 0.01
C LYS A 156 5.57 -0.14 -0.87
N VAL A 157 4.84 -1.10 -0.29
CA VAL A 157 4.26 -2.23 -1.02
C VAL A 157 3.28 -1.72 -2.08
N VAL A 158 2.35 -0.84 -1.69
CA VAL A 158 1.34 -0.30 -2.62
C VAL A 158 2.00 0.57 -3.68
N ASN A 159 2.94 1.45 -3.29
CA ASN A 159 3.67 2.30 -4.24
C ASN A 159 4.46 1.47 -5.26
N HIS A 160 5.09 0.38 -4.81
CA HIS A 160 5.85 -0.52 -5.65
C HIS A 160 4.94 -1.20 -6.69
N SER A 161 3.85 -1.83 -6.24
CA SER A 161 2.88 -2.49 -7.13
C SER A 161 2.25 -1.51 -8.12
N TYR A 162 1.89 -0.30 -7.68
CA TYR A 162 1.34 0.73 -8.56
C TYR A 162 2.36 1.22 -9.59
N THR A 163 3.62 1.45 -9.18
CA THR A 163 4.69 1.86 -10.11
C THR A 163 4.98 0.78 -11.15
N LEU A 164 4.96 -0.50 -10.76
CA LEU A 164 5.07 -1.61 -11.68
C LEU A 164 3.91 -1.62 -12.68
N ALA A 165 2.67 -1.56 -12.20
CA ALA A 165 1.48 -1.54 -13.06
C ALA A 165 1.50 -0.37 -14.06
N LYS A 166 1.95 0.82 -13.63
CA LYS A 166 2.09 2.00 -14.50
C LYS A 166 3.13 1.79 -15.61
N LYS A 167 4.23 1.09 -15.31
CA LYS A 167 5.25 0.74 -16.30
C LYS A 167 4.77 -0.28 -17.32
N PHE A 168 4.06 -1.33 -16.87
CA PHE A 168 3.52 -2.38 -17.75
C PHE A 168 2.30 -1.94 -18.58
N LYS A 169 1.71 -0.77 -18.28
CA LYS A 169 0.65 -0.16 -19.10
C LYS A 169 1.21 0.52 -20.36
N SER A 170 2.51 0.84 -20.40
CA SER A 170 3.21 1.33 -21.59
C SER A 170 3.68 0.19 -22.48
#